data_AF-A0A9E2HD72-F1
#
_entry.id   AF-A0A9E2HD72-F1
#
_cell.length_a   1.000
_cell.length_b   1.000
_cell.length_c   1.000
_cell.angle_alpha   90.00
_cell.angle_beta   90.00
_cell.angle_gamma   90.00
#
_symmetry.space_group_name_H-M   'P 1'
#
loop_
_entity.id
_entity.type
_entity.pdbx_description
1 polymer ?
#
loop_
_entity_poly.entity_id
_entity_poly.type
_entity_poly.pdbx_seq_one_letter_code
_entity_poly.pdbx_strand_id
1 'polypeptide(L)'
;MRASGYKLGIQCCFCGGSLEIDEASRTTVCSHCASVMKIVRRKGTAKYYIPDDLERREAKFLIESHLKKISEPLVSSWGNITRIFLPFWRVAGTVFAIDDRPAGQGHSEYGNLTQDEVDDTPRTELKISPRETSFCANDSLLWGVDSLGIRTQVLKLVALDLEACESNALMPVTVTEEDARQHFDKAVTSLSHTAARLDSTVETIAVGVKQSLIYFPMWIASFTNALGKQTAQFDPLAKRVVSLNRGEIEIPAPDVSACDATLSVEIAPHRCPNCGVDLPANQTSVAYYCENCEKMFVGDGSAYRNIALDVPSDLDEHAQLFPFWVFNLADAAWPEKGELLRALNLVQFSSERFFVPAFNISHPARMMRLASHYNRRNDSFLFAERKGEHYTFADVTLSPDVAAEMIVPLTIATKAAKGFKLYEAPVSGTPAVAEPKLIWLPFVLDRYFWIEQITGAAIEKAAVRV
;
A
#
# COMPACT_ATOMS: atom_id res chain seq x y z
N MET A 1 1.00 -10.38 -2.79
CA MET A 1 1.32 -9.45 -1.68
C MET A 1 0.64 -9.89 -0.39
N ARG A 2 1.39 -10.16 0.69
CA ARG A 2 0.82 -10.32 2.02
C ARG A 2 0.47 -8.93 2.55
N ALA A 3 -0.76 -8.72 3.00
CA ALA A 3 -1.13 -7.53 3.74
C ALA A 3 -0.53 -7.64 5.16
N SER A 4 0.76 -7.33 5.30
CA SER A 4 1.29 -6.87 6.60
C SER A 4 0.88 -5.41 6.75
N GLY A 5 -0.41 -5.19 6.98
CA GLY A 5 -0.95 -3.89 7.36
C GLY A 5 -1.17 -3.87 8.86
N TYR A 6 -1.18 -2.68 9.45
CA TYR A 6 -1.60 -2.53 10.84
C TYR A 6 -3.11 -2.71 10.97
N LYS A 7 -3.52 -2.96 12.21
CA LYS A 7 -4.92 -3.11 12.58
C LYS A 7 -5.53 -1.74 12.85
N LEU A 8 -6.63 -1.46 12.17
CA LEU A 8 -7.50 -0.33 12.41
C LEU A 8 -8.59 -0.73 13.40
N GLY A 9 -8.72 0.03 14.49
CA GLY A 9 -9.88 -0.07 15.38
C GLY A 9 -11.07 0.72 14.83
N ILE A 10 -12.20 0.05 14.61
CA ILE A 10 -13.47 0.66 14.16
C ILE A 10 -14.66 0.07 14.94
N GLN A 11 -15.83 0.70 14.85
CA GLN A 11 -17.08 0.19 15.43
C GLN A 11 -18.04 -0.34 14.35
N CYS A 12 -18.77 -1.40 14.68
CA CYS A 12 -19.83 -1.94 13.84
C CYS A 12 -21.01 -0.96 13.73
N CYS A 13 -21.42 -0.59 12.52
CA CYS A 13 -22.55 0.32 12.30
C CYS A 13 -23.92 -0.27 12.68
N PHE A 14 -24.01 -1.58 12.93
CA PHE A 14 -25.25 -2.26 13.32
C PHE A 14 -25.37 -2.46 14.84
N CYS A 15 -24.33 -2.95 15.50
CA CYS A 15 -24.38 -3.33 16.92
C CYS A 15 -23.45 -2.52 17.83
N GLY A 16 -22.61 -1.64 17.30
CA GLY A 16 -21.61 -0.89 18.06
C GLY A 16 -20.40 -1.72 18.54
N GLY A 17 -20.34 -3.02 18.23
CA GLY A 17 -19.22 -3.88 18.60
C GLY A 17 -17.88 -3.42 18.02
N SER A 18 -16.80 -3.57 18.77
CA SER A 18 -15.44 -3.20 18.35
C SER A 18 -14.91 -4.19 17.32
N LEU A 19 -14.28 -3.69 16.27
CA LEU A 19 -13.68 -4.49 15.20
C LEU A 19 -12.24 -4.06 14.99
N GLU A 20 -11.42 -5.04 14.61
CA GLU A 20 -10.06 -4.83 14.14
C GLU A 20 -9.97 -5.29 12.70
N ILE A 21 -9.68 -4.36 11.79
CA ILE A 21 -9.59 -4.63 10.35
C ILE A 21 -8.19 -4.31 9.86
N ASP A 22 -7.76 -4.94 8.77
CA ASP A 22 -6.52 -4.56 8.11
C ASP A 22 -6.73 -3.27 7.30
N GLU A 23 -5.70 -2.44 7.17
CA GLU A 23 -5.71 -1.25 6.29
C GLU A 23 -6.03 -1.62 4.83
N ALA A 24 -5.71 -2.83 4.39
CA ALA A 24 -6.05 -3.31 3.06
C ALA A 24 -7.50 -3.80 2.93
N SER A 25 -8.19 -4.05 4.05
CA SER A 25 -9.56 -4.56 4.06
C SER A 25 -10.53 -3.51 3.50
N ARG A 26 -11.41 -3.95 2.62
CA ARG A 26 -12.52 -3.23 1.98
C ARG A 26 -13.86 -3.74 2.48
N THR A 27 -13.90 -4.97 2.98
CA THR A 27 -15.05 -5.56 3.65
C THR A 27 -14.62 -6.27 4.92
N THR A 28 -15.56 -6.45 5.83
CA THR A 28 -15.37 -7.21 7.07
C THR A 28 -16.69 -7.79 7.54
N VAL A 29 -16.63 -8.80 8.40
CA VAL A 29 -17.79 -9.40 9.06
C VAL A 29 -17.71 -9.08 10.54
N CYS A 30 -18.80 -8.57 11.11
CA CYS A 30 -18.84 -8.32 12.54
C CYS A 30 -18.78 -9.64 13.33
N SER A 31 -17.81 -9.79 14.22
CA SER A 31 -17.73 -10.96 15.12
C SER A 31 -18.87 -11.03 16.14
N HIS A 32 -19.57 -9.91 16.40
CA HIS A 32 -20.65 -9.84 17.38
C HIS A 32 -22.03 -10.12 16.78
N CYS A 33 -22.37 -9.51 15.64
CA CYS A 33 -23.70 -9.62 15.02
C CYS A 33 -23.71 -10.27 13.64
N ALA A 34 -22.56 -10.77 13.17
CA ALA A 34 -22.37 -11.40 11.86
C ALA A 34 -22.71 -10.52 10.63
N SER A 35 -23.00 -9.23 10.83
CA SER A 35 -23.31 -8.32 9.72
C SER A 35 -22.10 -8.08 8.83
N VAL A 36 -22.35 -8.12 7.52
CA VAL A 36 -21.34 -7.91 6.49
C VAL A 36 -21.26 -6.41 6.17
N MET A 37 -20.07 -5.85 6.31
CA MET A 37 -19.84 -4.39 6.27
C MET A 37 -18.76 -4.04 5.26
N LYS A 38 -18.94 -2.88 4.64
CA LYS A 38 -18.01 -2.26 3.71
C LYS A 38 -17.24 -1.18 4.47
N ILE A 39 -15.95 -1.13 4.21
CA ILE A 39 -15.02 -0.13 4.72
C ILE A 39 -14.85 0.92 3.63
N VAL A 40 -15.47 2.08 3.84
CA VAL A 40 -15.46 3.21 2.92
C VAL A 40 -14.34 4.15 3.33
N ARG A 41 -13.35 4.35 2.46
CA ARG A 41 -12.29 5.34 2.70
C ARG A 41 -12.63 6.60 1.94
N ARG A 42 -12.65 7.75 2.63
CA ARG A 42 -12.86 9.05 1.98
C ARG A 42 -11.60 9.42 1.18
N LYS A 43 -11.78 10.25 0.15
CA LYS A 43 -10.65 10.80 -0.61
C LYS A 43 -9.86 11.73 0.31
N GLY A 44 -8.53 11.68 0.20
CA GLY A 44 -7.59 12.47 0.99
C GLY A 44 -6.66 11.62 1.84
N THR A 45 -5.74 12.28 2.54
CA THR A 45 -4.81 11.64 3.47
C THR A 45 -5.55 11.05 4.66
N ALA A 46 -5.41 9.76 4.87
CA ALA A 46 -5.98 9.10 6.04
C ALA A 46 -5.22 9.53 7.31
N LYS A 47 -5.96 10.01 8.31
CA LYS A 47 -5.41 10.44 9.60
C LYS A 47 -5.74 9.43 10.69
N TYR A 48 -4.74 9.05 11.47
CA TYR A 48 -4.83 8.09 12.56
C TYR A 48 -4.12 8.62 13.79
N TYR A 49 -4.42 8.07 14.96
CA TYR A 49 -3.62 8.24 16.17
C TYR A 49 -3.33 6.89 16.81
N ILE A 50 -2.28 6.86 17.63
CA ILE A 50 -1.98 5.73 18.49
C ILE A 50 -2.54 6.02 19.88
N PRO A 51 -3.50 5.23 20.39
CA PRO A 51 -3.98 5.41 21.74
C PRO A 51 -2.90 5.02 22.75
N ASP A 52 -2.84 5.76 23.86
CA ASP A 52 -2.09 5.38 25.05
C ASP A 52 -3.03 5.34 26.27
N ASP A 53 -2.81 4.36 27.14
CA ASP A 53 -3.54 4.15 28.39
C ASP A 53 -2.79 4.69 29.61
N LEU A 54 -1.73 5.47 29.37
CA LEU A 54 -0.85 5.96 30.44
C LEU A 54 -1.56 7.03 31.29
N GLU A 55 -1.59 6.80 32.60
CA GLU A 55 -2.07 7.80 33.54
C GLU A 55 -0.98 8.80 33.95
N ARG A 56 -1.40 10.03 34.30
CA ARG A 56 -0.50 11.08 34.85
C ARG A 56 0.36 10.58 36.01
N ARG A 57 -0.19 9.71 36.87
CA ARG A 57 0.53 9.17 38.03
C ARG A 57 1.65 8.22 37.62
N GLU A 58 1.40 7.39 36.61
CA GLU A 58 2.41 6.47 36.06
C GLU A 58 3.53 7.24 35.36
N ALA A 59 3.19 8.28 34.58
CA ALA A 59 4.16 9.17 33.96
C ALA A 59 5.13 9.78 34.99
N LYS A 60 4.60 10.31 36.11
CA LYS A 60 5.42 10.85 37.21
C LYS A 60 6.38 9.81 37.78
N PHE A 61 5.86 8.62 38.09
CA PHE A 61 6.66 7.53 38.64
C PHE A 61 7.80 7.10 37.71
N LEU A 62 7.54 7.04 36.40
CA LEU A 62 8.55 6.65 35.42
C LEU A 62 9.65 7.69 35.25
N ILE A 63 9.30 8.98 35.30
CA ILE A 63 10.26 10.08 35.30
C ILE A 63 11.14 10.03 36.56
N GLU A 64 10.56 9.93 37.76
CA GLU A 64 11.33 9.80 39.01
C GLU A 64 12.23 8.57 39.02
N SER A 65 11.71 7.44 38.52
CA SER A 65 12.49 6.21 38.37
C SER A 65 13.67 6.39 37.40
N HIS A 66 13.48 7.15 36.32
CA HIS A 66 14.55 7.46 35.38
C HIS A 66 15.61 8.37 36.01
N LEU A 67 15.20 9.47 36.67
CA LEU A 67 16.11 10.38 37.39
C LEU A 67 16.98 9.63 38.41
N LYS A 68 16.35 8.72 39.18
CA LYS A 68 17.08 7.85 40.12
C LYS A 68 18.11 6.96 39.43
N LYS A 69 17.79 6.40 38.26
CA LYS A 69 18.72 5.55 37.49
C LYS A 69 19.93 6.33 36.97
N ILE A 70 19.74 7.58 36.56
CA ILE A 70 20.82 8.44 36.06
C ILE A 70 21.50 9.27 37.16
N SER A 71 21.14 9.04 38.42
CA SER A 71 21.68 9.74 39.59
C SER A 71 21.45 11.26 39.59
N GLU A 72 20.36 11.70 38.94
CA GLU A 72 19.93 13.10 38.95
C GLU A 72 19.01 13.39 40.16
N PRO A 73 18.96 14.64 40.66
CA PRO A 73 18.08 15.02 41.77
C PRO A 73 16.61 14.73 41.45
N LEU A 74 15.92 14.13 42.43
CA LEU A 74 14.50 13.84 42.35
C LEU A 74 13.66 15.13 42.28
N VAL A 75 12.44 14.97 41.79
CA VAL A 75 11.48 16.05 41.63
C VAL A 75 11.11 16.64 42.99
N SER A 76 11.24 17.96 43.15
CA SER A 76 10.78 18.69 44.32
C SER A 76 9.37 19.24 44.15
N SER A 77 9.03 19.70 42.94
CA SER A 77 7.68 20.13 42.59
C SER A 77 7.36 19.80 41.13
N TRP A 78 6.12 19.36 40.90
CA TRP A 78 5.59 19.10 39.57
C TRP A 78 4.97 20.37 39.00
N GLY A 79 5.30 20.69 37.75
CA GLY A 79 4.64 21.68 36.93
C GLY A 79 3.52 21.05 36.09
N ASN A 80 3.40 21.51 34.84
CA ASN A 80 2.40 21.00 33.92
C ASN A 80 2.83 19.63 33.37
N ILE A 81 1.88 18.70 33.30
CA ILE A 81 2.06 17.40 32.66
C ILE A 81 0.98 17.26 31.61
N THR A 82 1.38 17.42 30.36
CA THR A 82 0.49 17.41 29.21
C THR A 82 0.83 16.25 28.29
N ARG A 83 -0.21 15.69 27.71
CA ARG A 83 -0.09 14.80 26.57
C ARG A 83 -0.22 15.65 25.31
N ILE A 84 0.68 15.43 24.36
CA ILE A 84 0.62 15.99 23.02
C ILE A 84 0.67 14.85 22.01
N PHE A 85 0.25 15.12 20.78
CA PHE A 85 0.29 14.18 19.68
C PHE A 85 1.16 14.72 18.55
N LEU A 86 2.28 14.07 18.32
CA LEU A 86 3.24 14.40 17.28
C LEU A 86 2.79 13.79 15.93
N PRO A 87 2.65 14.57 14.85
CA PRO A 87 2.25 14.03 13.56
C PRO A 87 3.46 13.40 12.86
N PHE A 88 3.26 12.23 12.28
CA PHE A 88 4.21 11.51 11.44
C PHE A 88 3.58 11.19 10.09
N TRP A 89 4.29 11.52 9.02
CA TRP A 89 3.97 10.96 7.72
C TRP A 89 4.36 9.50 7.69
N ARG A 90 3.44 8.65 7.23
CA ARG A 90 3.72 7.28 6.82
C ARG A 90 3.44 7.19 5.32
N VAL A 91 4.46 6.79 4.57
CA VAL A 91 4.38 6.58 3.12
C VAL A 91 4.76 5.14 2.82
N ALA A 92 3.85 4.40 2.17
CA ALA A 92 4.04 2.99 1.87
C ALA A 92 3.68 2.68 0.42
N GLY A 93 4.46 1.83 -0.24
CA GLY A 93 4.23 1.41 -1.62
C GLY A 93 5.02 0.15 -1.98
N THR A 94 4.79 -0.37 -3.18
CA THR A 94 5.59 -1.47 -3.74
C THR A 94 6.65 -0.91 -4.67
N VAL A 95 7.92 -1.17 -4.37
CA VAL A 95 9.04 -0.75 -5.21
C VAL A 95 9.44 -1.89 -6.14
N PHE A 96 9.47 -1.57 -7.43
CA PHE A 96 10.00 -2.38 -8.52
C PHE A 96 11.40 -1.86 -8.83
N ALA A 97 12.42 -2.66 -8.52
CA ALA A 97 13.81 -2.39 -8.86
C ALA A 97 14.23 -3.30 -10.01
N ILE A 98 14.71 -2.70 -11.09
CA ILE A 98 15.08 -3.41 -12.32
C ILE A 98 16.59 -3.30 -12.44
N ASP A 99 17.27 -4.39 -12.13
CA ASP A 99 18.73 -4.53 -12.14
C ASP A 99 19.15 -5.09 -13.50
N ASP A 100 19.68 -4.23 -14.38
CA ASP A 100 20.21 -4.65 -15.67
C ASP A 100 21.72 -4.85 -15.57
N ARG A 101 22.15 -6.12 -15.60
CA ARG A 101 23.56 -6.50 -15.53
C ARG A 101 24.11 -6.80 -16.92
N PRO A 102 25.21 -6.16 -17.34
CA PRO A 102 25.89 -6.52 -18.57
C PRO A 102 26.42 -7.96 -18.49
N ALA A 103 26.48 -8.63 -19.65
CA ALA A 103 27.11 -9.93 -19.81
C ALA A 103 28.58 -9.91 -19.31
N GLY A 104 29.01 -10.98 -18.63
CA GLY A 104 30.43 -11.22 -18.32
C GLY A 104 30.91 -10.81 -16.92
N GLN A 105 30.05 -10.36 -16.01
CA GLN A 105 30.44 -9.98 -14.64
C GLN A 105 29.68 -10.76 -13.56
N GLY A 106 30.13 -11.99 -13.31
CA GLY A 106 29.79 -12.72 -12.09
C GLY A 106 30.73 -12.32 -10.94
N HIS A 107 30.26 -11.52 -9.99
CA HIS A 107 30.95 -11.39 -8.71
C HIS A 107 30.63 -12.63 -7.85
N SER A 108 31.63 -13.45 -7.56
CA SER A 108 31.51 -14.51 -6.55
C SER A 108 31.49 -13.86 -5.16
N GLU A 109 30.34 -13.81 -4.49
CA GLU A 109 30.27 -13.38 -3.09
C GLU A 109 30.90 -14.39 -2.10
N TYR A 110 31.23 -15.59 -2.58
CA TYR A 110 31.94 -16.61 -1.81
C TYR A 110 33.17 -17.06 -2.59
N GLY A 111 34.36 -16.76 -2.07
CA GLY A 111 35.61 -17.29 -2.59
C GLY A 111 35.56 -18.81 -2.64
N ASN A 112 35.92 -19.36 -3.80
CA ASN A 112 35.97 -20.78 -4.18
C ASN A 112 34.76 -21.32 -4.96
N LEU A 113 34.57 -20.81 -6.18
CA LEU A 113 34.01 -21.62 -7.27
C LEU A 113 34.94 -21.52 -8.49
N THR A 114 35.13 -22.65 -9.15
CA THR A 114 35.94 -22.86 -10.35
C THR A 114 35.51 -21.93 -11.48
N GLN A 115 36.49 -21.45 -12.24
CA GLN A 115 36.42 -20.35 -13.21
C GLN A 115 35.61 -20.66 -14.50
N ASP A 116 34.80 -21.71 -14.52
CA ASP A 116 34.28 -22.33 -15.76
C ASP A 116 32.77 -22.13 -16.04
N GLU A 117 32.05 -21.30 -15.27
CA GLU A 117 30.66 -20.93 -15.60
C GLU A 117 30.43 -19.42 -15.42
N VAL A 118 31.19 -18.60 -16.15
CA VAL A 118 30.78 -17.21 -16.37
C VAL A 118 29.65 -17.24 -17.39
N ASP A 119 28.42 -17.25 -16.90
CA ASP A 119 27.24 -17.11 -17.75
C ASP A 119 27.27 -15.73 -18.42
N ASP A 120 27.67 -15.72 -19.69
CA ASP A 120 27.90 -14.53 -20.52
C ASP A 120 26.59 -13.95 -21.09
N THR A 121 25.47 -14.23 -20.43
CA THR A 121 24.16 -13.72 -20.82
C THR A 121 23.82 -12.46 -20.03
N PRO A 122 23.41 -11.36 -20.69
CA PRO A 122 22.89 -10.20 -19.98
C PRO A 122 21.65 -10.66 -19.20
N ARG A 123 21.64 -10.38 -17.90
CA ARG A 123 20.56 -10.78 -17.00
C ARG A 123 19.94 -9.52 -16.44
N THR A 124 18.72 -9.24 -16.89
CA THR A 124 17.88 -8.25 -16.21
C THR A 124 17.07 -8.94 -15.11
N GLU A 125 17.32 -8.55 -13.87
CA GLU A 125 16.63 -9.06 -12.69
C GLU A 125 15.60 -8.04 -12.20
N LEU A 126 14.35 -8.47 -12.03
CA LEU A 126 13.30 -7.65 -11.44
C LEU A 126 13.13 -8.02 -9.97
N LYS A 127 13.50 -7.11 -9.07
CA LYS A 127 13.29 -7.20 -7.63
C LYS A 127 12.08 -6.40 -7.23
N ILE A 128 11.19 -7.01 -6.46
CA ILE A 128 9.95 -6.37 -6.01
C ILE A 128 9.93 -6.44 -4.49
N SER A 129 9.84 -5.27 -3.86
CA SER A 129 9.87 -5.17 -2.40
C SER A 129 8.82 -4.18 -1.90
N PRO A 130 8.05 -4.53 -0.84
CA PRO A 130 7.25 -3.55 -0.14
C PRO A 130 8.20 -2.58 0.57
N ARG A 131 7.89 -1.28 0.49
CA ARG A 131 8.65 -0.22 1.15
C ARG A 131 7.71 0.65 1.96
N GLU A 132 8.11 0.92 3.19
CA GLU A 132 7.42 1.82 4.10
C GLU A 132 8.45 2.73 4.75
N THR A 133 8.14 4.02 4.82
CA THR A 133 8.93 5.00 5.56
C THR A 133 7.99 5.79 6.48
N SER A 134 8.53 6.21 7.62
CA SER A 134 7.84 7.14 8.50
C SER A 134 8.81 8.20 9.03
N PHE A 135 8.36 9.44 9.09
CA PHE A 135 9.15 10.59 9.56
C PHE A 135 8.23 11.66 10.12
N CYS A 136 8.76 12.51 10.99
CA CYS A 136 8.00 13.58 11.62
C CYS A 136 7.43 14.52 10.54
N ALA A 137 6.15 14.86 10.65
CA ALA A 137 5.45 15.79 9.76
C ALA A 137 5.53 17.24 10.25
N ASN A 138 6.41 17.50 11.21
CA ASN A 138 6.71 18.79 11.79
C ASN A 138 8.24 18.99 11.78
N ASP A 139 8.70 20.16 11.33
CA ASP A 139 10.13 20.48 11.20
C ASP A 139 10.86 20.64 12.55
N SER A 140 10.15 20.57 13.68
CA SER A 140 10.78 20.58 15.00
C SER A 140 11.52 19.26 15.26
N LEU A 141 12.84 19.27 15.07
CA LEU A 141 13.80 18.26 15.55
C LEU A 141 13.83 18.08 17.08
N LEU A 142 12.97 18.75 17.84
CA LEU A 142 13.02 18.88 19.29
C LEU A 142 12.49 17.66 20.07
N TRP A 143 11.94 16.65 19.39
CA TRP A 143 11.15 15.60 20.05
C TRP A 143 11.89 14.27 20.29
N GLY A 144 13.12 14.13 19.79
CA GLY A 144 13.94 12.93 19.99
C GLY A 144 13.37 11.62 19.41
N VAL A 145 12.36 11.72 18.53
CA VAL A 145 11.76 10.60 17.79
C VAL A 145 11.74 10.94 16.31
N ASP A 146 12.73 10.44 15.56
CA ASP A 146 12.88 10.75 14.14
C ASP A 146 11.96 9.92 13.23
N SER A 147 11.57 8.73 13.70
CA SER A 147 10.76 7.78 12.95
C SER A 147 9.95 6.87 13.88
N LEU A 148 8.79 6.41 13.41
CA LEU A 148 8.02 5.37 14.10
C LEU A 148 8.58 3.96 13.83
N GLY A 149 9.43 3.80 12.81
CA GLY A 149 10.03 2.51 12.45
C GLY A 149 8.98 1.40 12.26
N ILE A 150 9.23 0.22 12.84
CA ILE A 150 8.33 -0.95 12.73
C ILE A 150 7.04 -0.79 13.56
N ARG A 151 6.95 0.24 14.43
CA ARG A 151 5.80 0.44 15.32
C ARG A 151 4.50 0.65 14.54
N THR A 152 4.58 1.23 13.35
CA THR A 152 3.44 1.39 12.42
C THR A 152 2.88 0.07 11.91
N GLN A 153 3.56 -1.07 12.10
CA GLN A 153 3.10 -2.39 11.66
C GLN A 153 2.56 -3.25 12.83
N VAL A 154 2.91 -2.90 14.07
CA VAL A 154 2.60 -3.70 15.26
C VAL A 154 1.53 -3.05 16.13
N LEU A 155 1.46 -1.72 16.14
CA LEU A 155 0.51 -0.98 16.96
C LEU A 155 -0.86 -0.89 16.30
N LYS A 156 -1.89 -0.90 17.15
CA LYS A 156 -3.27 -0.61 16.74
C LYS A 156 -3.38 0.88 16.44
N LEU A 157 -3.76 1.22 15.22
CA LEU A 157 -4.09 2.59 14.85
C LEU A 157 -5.59 2.79 14.96
N VAL A 158 -6.00 3.96 15.44
CA VAL A 158 -7.40 4.35 15.53
C VAL A 158 -7.61 5.55 14.61
N ALA A 159 -8.72 5.58 13.87
CA ALA A 159 -9.08 6.74 13.07
C ALA A 159 -9.07 8.00 13.95
N LEU A 160 -8.52 9.10 13.43
CA LEU A 160 -8.41 10.33 14.20
C LEU A 160 -9.80 10.82 14.63
N ASP A 161 -9.97 10.95 15.94
CA ASP A 161 -11.15 11.52 16.58
C ASP A 161 -10.68 12.70 17.43
N LEU A 162 -11.12 13.91 17.06
CA LEU A 162 -10.70 15.15 17.74
C LEU A 162 -11.22 15.24 19.18
N GLU A 163 -12.33 14.58 19.49
CA GLU A 163 -12.86 14.55 20.86
C GLU A 163 -11.95 13.69 21.73
N ALA A 164 -11.56 12.51 21.25
CA ALA A 164 -10.68 11.58 21.96
C ALA A 164 -9.25 12.13 22.13
N CYS A 165 -8.75 12.86 21.15
CA CYS A 165 -7.38 13.39 21.17
C CYS A 165 -7.24 14.70 21.96
N GLU A 166 -8.31 15.30 22.47
CA GLU A 166 -8.35 16.68 22.97
C GLU A 166 -7.73 17.64 21.93
N SER A 167 -8.53 18.20 21.02
CA SER A 167 -8.08 18.99 19.85
C SER A 167 -6.88 19.95 20.07
N ASN A 168 -6.71 20.50 21.27
CA ASN A 168 -5.59 21.36 21.66
C ASN A 168 -4.25 20.63 21.95
N ALA A 169 -4.21 19.30 21.84
CA ALA A 169 -3.00 18.48 22.03
C ALA A 169 -2.37 18.04 20.69
N LEU A 170 -3.02 18.31 19.55
CA LEU A 170 -2.51 17.94 18.23
C LEU A 170 -1.46 18.95 17.77
N MET A 171 -0.27 18.46 17.50
CA MET A 171 0.82 19.28 16.96
C MET A 171 0.59 19.57 15.47
N PRO A 172 0.99 20.77 14.99
CA PRO A 172 0.79 21.18 13.61
C PRO A 172 1.59 20.32 12.63
N VAL A 173 1.01 20.13 11.46
CA VAL A 173 1.65 19.51 10.29
C VAL A 173 2.26 20.63 9.46
N THR A 174 3.60 20.70 9.41
CA THR A 174 4.32 21.70 8.59
C THR A 174 4.79 21.13 7.27
N VAL A 175 5.02 19.82 7.22
CA VAL A 175 5.44 19.09 6.00
C VAL A 175 4.19 18.72 5.19
N THR A 176 4.12 19.16 3.94
CA THR A 176 2.96 18.90 3.07
C THR A 176 2.90 17.44 2.59
N GLU A 177 1.75 17.03 2.07
CA GLU A 177 1.58 15.70 1.45
C GLU A 177 2.52 15.53 0.23
N GLU A 178 2.72 16.61 -0.55
CA GLU A 178 3.63 16.59 -1.70
C GLU A 178 5.08 16.44 -1.26
N ASP A 179 5.54 17.19 -0.26
CA ASP A 179 6.89 17.07 0.29
C ASP A 179 7.13 15.66 0.86
N ALA A 180 6.11 15.12 1.52
CA ALA A 180 6.18 13.76 2.05
C ALA A 180 6.33 12.71 0.93
N ARG A 181 5.66 12.92 -0.21
CA ARG A 181 5.81 12.07 -1.39
C ARG A 181 7.21 12.19 -1.98
N GLN A 182 7.70 13.41 -2.15
CA GLN A 182 9.06 13.65 -2.64
C GLN A 182 10.13 13.03 -1.72
N HIS A 183 9.93 13.06 -0.41
CA HIS A 183 10.84 12.41 0.55
C HIS A 183 10.86 10.88 0.36
N PHE A 184 9.70 10.25 0.16
CA PHE A 184 9.63 8.82 -0.17
C PHE A 184 10.30 8.50 -1.50
N ASP A 185 10.04 9.28 -2.54
CA ASP A 185 10.63 9.06 -3.86
C ASP A 185 12.16 9.19 -3.82
N LYS A 186 12.71 10.18 -3.09
CA LYS A 186 14.16 10.29 -2.83
C LYS A 186 14.70 9.05 -2.10
N ALA A 187 13.97 8.53 -1.11
CA ALA A 187 14.36 7.32 -0.39
C ALA A 187 14.32 6.07 -1.28
N VAL A 188 13.44 6.01 -2.27
CA VAL A 188 13.39 4.94 -3.28
C VAL A 188 14.56 5.07 -4.26
N THR A 189 14.79 6.26 -4.82
CA THR A 189 15.87 6.52 -5.78
C THR A 189 17.27 6.33 -5.18
N SER A 190 17.45 6.59 -3.88
CA SER A 190 18.73 6.33 -3.21
C SER A 190 19.12 4.84 -3.19
N LEU A 191 18.15 3.91 -3.29
CA LEU A 191 18.42 2.48 -3.47
C LEU A 191 19.09 2.22 -4.83
N SER A 192 18.64 2.91 -5.87
CA SER A 192 19.23 2.85 -7.22
C SER A 192 20.70 3.27 -7.22
N HIS A 193 21.01 4.37 -6.52
CA HIS A 193 22.39 4.87 -6.44
C HIS A 193 23.32 3.98 -5.60
N THR A 194 22.78 3.27 -4.59
CA THR A 194 23.57 2.33 -3.78
C THR A 194 23.93 1.08 -4.60
N ALA A 195 23.03 0.63 -5.46
CA ALA A 195 23.26 -0.49 -6.37
C ALA A 195 24.12 -0.10 -7.60
N ALA A 196 24.05 1.15 -8.07
CA ALA A 196 24.91 1.66 -9.15
C ALA A 196 26.42 1.66 -8.80
N ARG A 197 26.80 1.49 -7.52
CA ARG A 197 28.18 1.24 -7.11
C ARG A 197 28.72 -0.14 -7.53
N LEU A 198 27.86 -1.01 -8.09
CA LEU A 198 28.15 -2.37 -8.55
C LEU A 198 28.08 -2.49 -10.09
N ASP A 199 28.32 -1.41 -10.85
CA ASP A 199 28.28 -1.37 -12.33
C ASP A 199 26.96 -1.89 -12.97
N SER A 200 25.86 -1.85 -12.21
CA SER A 200 24.50 -2.17 -12.68
C SER A 200 23.67 -0.91 -12.85
N THR A 201 22.83 -0.85 -13.87
CA THR A 201 21.73 0.12 -13.89
C THR A 201 20.56 -0.42 -13.12
N VAL A 202 20.21 0.28 -12.05
CA VAL A 202 18.98 0.01 -11.30
C VAL A 202 17.98 1.13 -11.54
N GLU A 203 16.89 0.81 -12.24
CA GLU A 203 15.73 1.70 -12.32
C GLU A 203 14.73 1.29 -11.23
N THR A 204 14.23 2.26 -10.47
CA THR A 204 13.26 2.02 -9.38
C THR A 204 11.95 2.75 -9.63
N ILE A 205 10.85 2.02 -9.57
CA ILE A 205 9.50 2.57 -9.71
C ILE A 205 8.68 2.16 -8.51
N ALA A 206 8.01 3.12 -7.88
CA ALA A 206 7.08 2.85 -6.80
C ALA A 206 5.64 2.82 -7.32
N VAL A 207 4.89 1.79 -6.94
CA VAL A 207 3.49 1.55 -7.34
C VAL A 207 2.61 1.37 -6.10
N GLY A 208 1.38 1.87 -6.17
CA GLY A 208 0.37 1.81 -5.13
C GLY A 208 0.78 2.59 -3.89
N VAL A 209 1.48 3.72 -4.09
CA VAL A 209 1.98 4.54 -2.99
C VAL A 209 0.82 5.21 -2.27
N LYS A 210 0.72 4.94 -0.98
CA LYS A 210 -0.30 5.51 -0.09
C LYS A 210 0.38 6.34 1.00
N GLN A 211 -0.29 7.43 1.36
CA GLN A 211 0.14 8.34 2.41
C GLN A 211 -0.91 8.37 3.52
N SER A 212 -0.42 8.40 4.75
CA SER A 212 -1.24 8.49 5.95
C SER A 212 -0.51 9.33 6.98
N LEU A 213 -1.28 10.04 7.80
CA LEU A 213 -0.77 10.83 8.91
C LEU A 213 -1.06 10.08 10.22
N ILE A 214 -0.02 9.84 11.01
CA ILE A 214 -0.11 9.13 12.29
C ILE A 214 0.27 10.07 13.41
N TYR A 215 -0.66 10.29 14.33
CA TYR A 215 -0.46 11.07 15.55
C TYR A 215 0.06 10.17 16.66
N PHE A 216 1.32 10.37 17.02
CA PHE A 216 2.03 9.62 18.05
C PHE A 216 1.93 10.32 19.41
N PRO A 217 1.46 9.65 20.47
CA PRO A 217 1.31 10.26 21.79
C PRO A 217 2.69 10.50 22.43
N MET A 218 2.86 11.68 23.01
CA MET A 218 4.06 12.08 23.73
C MET A 218 3.68 12.84 24.98
N TRP A 219 4.31 12.51 26.10
CA TRP A 219 4.09 13.18 27.35
C TRP A 219 5.20 14.19 27.61
N ILE A 220 4.81 15.41 27.97
CA ILE A 220 5.71 16.48 28.36
C ILE A 220 5.41 16.82 29.81
N ALA A 221 6.42 16.72 30.66
CA ALA A 221 6.30 17.04 32.08
C ALA A 221 7.34 18.09 32.47
N SER A 222 6.87 19.26 32.89
CA SER A 222 7.73 20.24 33.55
C SER A 222 7.78 19.98 35.05
N PHE A 223 8.96 20.14 35.64
CA PHE A 223 9.18 19.96 37.07
C PHE A 223 10.37 20.79 37.55
N THR A 224 10.48 20.97 38.86
CA THR A 224 11.64 21.59 39.49
C THR A 224 12.38 20.54 40.32
N ASN A 225 13.70 20.60 40.34
CA ASN A 225 14.55 19.87 41.26
C ASN A 225 15.72 20.76 41.72
N ALA A 226 16.74 20.18 42.35
CA ALA A 226 17.91 20.92 42.82
C ALA A 226 18.71 21.62 41.69
N LEU A 227 18.51 21.22 40.43
CA LEU A 227 19.13 21.83 39.25
C LEU A 227 18.27 22.94 38.63
N GLY A 228 17.13 23.26 39.22
CA GLY A 228 16.18 24.25 38.73
C GLY A 228 15.03 23.63 37.94
N LYS A 229 14.44 24.40 37.03
CA LYS A 229 13.34 23.94 36.17
C LYS A 229 13.88 22.99 35.10
N GLN A 230 13.21 21.87 34.93
CA GLN A 230 13.51 20.87 33.91
C GLN A 230 12.22 20.43 33.22
N THR A 231 12.37 19.93 32.00
CA THR A 231 11.29 19.34 31.22
C THR A 231 11.71 17.95 30.75
N ALA A 232 10.88 16.94 31.05
CA ALA A 232 11.03 15.60 30.53
C ALA A 232 10.08 15.38 29.35
N GLN A 233 10.59 14.79 28.27
CA GLN A 233 9.80 14.20 27.20
C GLN A 233 9.78 12.68 27.37
N PHE A 234 8.61 12.08 27.25
CA PHE A 234 8.39 10.69 27.59
C PHE A 234 7.53 9.96 26.56
N ASP A 235 8.05 8.82 26.07
CA ASP A 235 7.39 7.90 25.15
C ASP A 235 6.50 6.94 25.97
N PRO A 236 5.17 7.08 25.90
CA PRO A 236 4.24 6.26 26.67
C PRO A 236 4.24 4.80 26.24
N LEU A 237 4.52 4.52 24.97
CA LEU A 237 4.46 3.16 24.44
C LEU A 237 5.70 2.37 24.80
N ALA A 238 6.87 3.01 24.75
CA ALA A 238 8.12 2.40 25.20
C ALA A 238 8.33 2.51 26.72
N LYS A 239 7.43 3.19 27.43
CA LYS A 239 7.51 3.53 28.85
C LYS A 239 8.87 4.10 29.27
N ARG A 240 9.45 5.00 28.45
CA ARG A 240 10.79 5.55 28.65
C ARG A 240 10.86 7.07 28.47
N VAL A 241 11.72 7.71 29.26
CA VAL A 241 12.11 9.11 29.05
C VAL A 241 12.99 9.18 27.80
N VAL A 242 12.60 10.02 26.85
CA VAL A 242 13.30 10.24 25.57
C VAL A 242 14.35 11.32 25.73
N SER A 243 14.00 12.42 26.40
CA SER A 243 14.92 13.53 26.65
C SER A 243 14.63 14.22 27.98
N LEU A 244 15.67 14.81 28.54
CA LEU A 244 15.63 15.68 29.72
C LEU A 244 16.29 17.01 29.36
N ASN A 245 15.50 18.08 29.36
CA ASN A 245 15.94 19.41 28.99
C ASN A 245 15.94 20.32 30.22
N ARG A 246 16.94 21.20 30.33
CA ARG A 246 16.95 22.27 31.33
C ARG A 246 16.10 23.43 30.82
N GLY A 247 15.23 23.96 31.67
CA GLY A 247 14.26 25.00 31.31
C GLY A 247 12.93 24.45 30.82
N GLU A 248 12.06 25.36 30.37
CA GLU A 248 10.77 25.05 29.78
C GLU A 248 10.93 24.88 28.26
N ILE A 249 10.23 23.90 27.70
CA ILE A 249 10.12 23.72 26.26
C ILE A 249 8.86 24.45 25.82
N GLU A 250 9.00 25.37 24.87
CA GLU A 250 7.84 25.97 24.21
C GLU A 250 7.16 24.91 23.35
N ILE A 251 5.91 24.62 23.69
CA ILE A 251 5.05 23.76 22.86
C ILE A 251 4.37 24.69 21.85
N PRO A 252 4.61 24.52 20.54
CA PRO A 252 3.90 25.25 19.51
C PRO A 252 2.39 25.20 19.74
N ALA A 253 1.71 26.30 19.45
CA ALA A 253 0.27 26.34 19.57
C ALA A 253 -0.37 25.23 18.71
N PRO A 254 -1.38 24.51 19.22
CA PRO A 254 -2.06 23.48 18.46
C PRO A 254 -2.73 24.08 17.24
N ASP A 255 -2.59 23.41 16.09
CA ASP A 255 -3.27 23.82 14.87
C ASP A 255 -4.51 22.96 14.65
N VAL A 256 -5.64 23.50 15.08
CA VAL A 256 -6.96 22.90 14.88
C VAL A 256 -7.46 23.13 13.46
N SER A 257 -6.87 24.05 12.69
CA SER A 257 -7.32 24.39 11.33
C SER A 257 -6.87 23.36 10.29
N ALA A 258 -5.76 22.67 10.52
CA ALA A 258 -5.32 21.52 9.72
C ALA A 258 -6.13 20.23 10.00
N CYS A 259 -6.94 20.25 11.06
CA CYS A 259 -7.74 19.13 11.52
C CYS A 259 -9.15 19.17 10.93
N ASP A 260 -9.26 19.06 9.60
CA ASP A 260 -10.54 18.65 9.01
C ASP A 260 -10.80 17.20 9.50
N ALA A 261 -11.65 17.09 10.52
CA ALA A 261 -11.90 15.90 11.35
C ALA A 261 -12.73 14.84 10.63
N THR A 262 -12.88 14.96 9.31
CA THR A 262 -13.68 14.00 8.56
C THR A 262 -13.00 12.64 8.66
N LEU A 263 -13.62 11.75 9.46
CA LEU A 263 -13.28 10.35 9.59
C LEU A 263 -12.86 9.80 8.22
N SER A 264 -11.58 9.45 8.10
CA SER A 264 -11.01 8.92 6.86
C SER A 264 -11.62 7.57 6.49
N VAL A 265 -12.27 6.91 7.46
CA VAL A 265 -12.90 5.59 7.33
C VAL A 265 -14.34 5.64 7.85
N GLU A 266 -15.28 5.28 6.99
CA GLU A 266 -16.71 5.14 7.26
C GLU A 266 -17.10 3.67 7.08
N ILE A 267 -18.05 3.19 7.88
CA ILE A 267 -18.54 1.80 7.81
C ILE A 267 -19.98 1.81 7.31
N ALA A 268 -20.21 1.13 6.20
CA ALA A 268 -21.50 1.03 5.55
C ALA A 268 -21.94 -0.44 5.41
N PRO A 269 -23.24 -0.73 5.26
CA PRO A 269 -23.72 -2.07 4.91
C PRO A 269 -23.11 -2.55 3.58
N HIS A 270 -22.62 -3.80 3.54
CA HIS A 270 -22.08 -4.40 2.31
C HIS A 270 -23.15 -5.22 1.58
N ARG A 271 -24.09 -4.52 0.94
CA ARG A 271 -25.27 -5.11 0.30
C ARG A 271 -25.34 -4.84 -1.20
N CYS A 272 -25.93 -5.79 -1.92
CA CYS A 272 -26.22 -5.65 -3.33
C CYS A 272 -27.22 -4.50 -3.54
N PRO A 273 -26.89 -3.48 -4.34
CA PRO A 273 -27.79 -2.34 -4.57
C PRO A 273 -29.04 -2.73 -5.39
N ASN A 274 -29.02 -3.91 -6.03
CA ASN A 274 -30.13 -4.38 -6.88
C ASN A 274 -31.16 -5.23 -6.12
N CYS A 275 -30.73 -6.12 -5.23
CA CYS A 275 -31.64 -7.05 -4.54
C CYS A 275 -31.53 -7.04 -3.00
N GLY A 276 -30.60 -6.28 -2.42
CA GLY A 276 -30.49 -6.07 -0.97
C GLY A 276 -29.83 -7.20 -0.18
N VAL A 277 -29.48 -8.33 -0.81
CA VAL A 277 -28.72 -9.41 -0.14
C VAL A 277 -27.28 -8.95 0.16
N ASP A 278 -26.68 -9.52 1.19
CA ASP A 278 -25.28 -9.24 1.52
C ASP A 278 -24.37 -9.74 0.38
N LEU A 279 -23.39 -8.93 0.00
CA LEU A 279 -22.37 -9.30 -0.98
C LEU A 279 -21.25 -10.11 -0.31
N PRO A 280 -20.47 -10.91 -1.07
CA PRO A 280 -19.36 -11.68 -0.51
C PRO A 280 -18.39 -10.81 0.31
N ALA A 281 -18.05 -11.27 1.52
CA ALA A 281 -17.19 -10.57 2.48
C ALA A 281 -15.69 -10.75 2.21
N ASN A 282 -15.29 -10.68 0.94
CA ASN A 282 -13.91 -10.87 0.53
C ASN A 282 -13.11 -9.60 0.84
N GLN A 283 -12.30 -9.68 1.90
CA GLN A 283 -11.70 -8.51 2.54
C GLN A 283 -10.92 -7.62 1.58
N THR A 284 -10.27 -8.14 0.54
CA THR A 284 -9.45 -7.32 -0.37
C THR A 284 -10.10 -7.04 -1.72
N SER A 285 -11.28 -7.59 -2.01
CA SER A 285 -11.88 -7.47 -3.34
C SER A 285 -12.39 -6.05 -3.61
N VAL A 286 -12.27 -5.59 -4.85
CA VAL A 286 -12.81 -4.30 -5.32
C VAL A 286 -14.11 -4.47 -6.10
N ALA A 287 -14.36 -5.68 -6.61
CA ALA A 287 -15.58 -6.06 -7.32
C ALA A 287 -16.24 -7.29 -6.69
N TYR A 288 -17.56 -7.34 -6.77
CA TYR A 288 -18.37 -8.33 -6.07
C TYR A 288 -19.47 -8.83 -6.99
N TYR A 289 -19.49 -10.15 -7.20
CA TYR A 289 -20.59 -10.83 -7.88
C TYR A 289 -21.71 -11.08 -6.88
N CYS A 290 -22.94 -10.77 -7.25
CA CYS A 290 -24.12 -11.12 -6.48
C CYS A 290 -24.75 -12.38 -7.07
N GLU A 291 -24.70 -13.50 -6.35
CA GLU A 291 -25.29 -14.77 -6.79
C GLU A 291 -26.81 -14.70 -6.94
N ASN A 292 -27.49 -13.80 -6.21
CA ASN A 292 -28.95 -13.71 -6.23
C ASN A 292 -29.49 -12.95 -7.45
N CYS A 293 -28.82 -11.89 -7.90
CA CYS A 293 -29.27 -11.11 -9.06
C CYS A 293 -28.31 -11.16 -10.25
N GLU A 294 -27.27 -11.99 -10.15
CA GLU A 294 -26.30 -12.31 -11.19
C GLU A 294 -25.61 -11.07 -11.81
N LYS A 295 -25.43 -10.04 -10.98
CA LYS A 295 -24.81 -8.77 -11.38
C LYS A 295 -23.48 -8.59 -10.67
N MET A 296 -22.54 -7.98 -11.38
CA MET A 296 -21.25 -7.57 -10.84
C MET A 296 -21.29 -6.10 -10.41
N PHE A 297 -20.69 -5.81 -9.26
CA PHE A 297 -20.63 -4.47 -8.69
C PHE A 297 -19.20 -4.11 -8.30
N VAL A 298 -18.76 -2.91 -8.64
CA VAL A 298 -17.50 -2.33 -8.16
C VAL A 298 -17.81 -1.30 -7.08
N GLY A 299 -17.05 -1.33 -5.99
CA GLY A 299 -17.18 -0.35 -4.92
C GLY A 299 -16.69 1.02 -5.37
N ASP A 300 -17.54 2.05 -5.24
CA ASP A 300 -17.21 3.45 -5.49
C ASP A 300 -17.59 4.29 -4.26
N GLY A 301 -16.63 4.57 -3.39
CA GLY A 301 -16.89 5.19 -2.08
C GLY A 301 -17.89 4.35 -1.27
N SER A 302 -18.99 4.97 -0.83
CA SER A 302 -20.09 4.29 -0.14
C SER A 302 -21.05 3.54 -1.08
N ALA A 303 -21.05 3.87 -2.37
CA ALA A 303 -21.95 3.29 -3.36
C ALA A 303 -21.36 2.07 -4.07
N TYR A 304 -22.22 1.39 -4.83
CA TYR A 304 -21.86 0.33 -5.75
C TYR A 304 -22.25 0.74 -7.16
N ARG A 305 -21.31 0.63 -8.09
CA ARG A 305 -21.56 0.80 -9.52
C ARG A 305 -21.67 -0.57 -10.17
N ASN A 306 -22.76 -0.81 -10.89
CA ASN A 306 -22.90 -2.02 -11.70
C ASN A 306 -21.94 -1.94 -12.89
N ILE A 307 -21.26 -3.05 -13.19
CA ILE A 307 -20.39 -3.18 -14.35
C ILE A 307 -20.81 -4.37 -15.19
N ALA A 308 -20.48 -4.32 -16.48
CA ALA A 308 -20.66 -5.44 -17.39
C ALA A 308 -19.79 -6.63 -16.97
N LEU A 309 -20.32 -7.84 -17.18
CA LEU A 309 -19.63 -9.09 -16.97
C LEU A 309 -19.11 -9.59 -18.32
N ASP A 310 -17.88 -9.22 -18.66
CA ASP A 310 -17.24 -9.60 -19.91
C ASP A 310 -16.45 -10.89 -19.75
N VAL A 311 -16.94 -11.95 -20.38
CA VAL A 311 -16.34 -13.30 -20.32
C VAL A 311 -16.25 -13.83 -21.76
N PRO A 312 -15.22 -14.63 -22.11
CA PRO A 312 -15.15 -15.28 -23.42
C PRO A 312 -16.37 -16.15 -23.73
N SER A 313 -16.66 -16.32 -25.02
CA SER A 313 -17.88 -16.98 -25.50
C SER A 313 -17.91 -18.49 -25.27
N ASP A 314 -16.76 -19.15 -25.22
CA ASP A 314 -16.63 -20.61 -25.07
C ASP A 314 -15.95 -20.91 -23.74
N LEU A 315 -16.72 -21.34 -22.73
CA LEU A 315 -16.25 -21.60 -21.38
C LEU A 315 -16.53 -23.05 -21.01
N ASP A 316 -15.58 -23.68 -20.32
CA ASP A 316 -15.85 -24.94 -19.61
C ASP A 316 -16.70 -24.63 -18.37
N GLU A 317 -17.70 -25.47 -18.11
CA GLU A 317 -18.62 -25.36 -16.96
C GLU A 317 -17.88 -25.41 -15.61
N HIS A 318 -16.66 -25.94 -15.58
CA HIS A 318 -15.82 -26.02 -14.38
C HIS A 318 -14.69 -24.98 -14.35
N ALA A 319 -14.69 -24.00 -15.26
CA ALA A 319 -13.68 -22.97 -15.29
C ALA A 319 -13.78 -22.01 -14.09
N GLN A 320 -12.64 -21.75 -13.46
CA GLN A 320 -12.47 -20.64 -12.54
C GLN A 320 -12.20 -19.37 -13.33
N LEU A 321 -13.00 -18.33 -13.08
CA LEU A 321 -12.87 -17.04 -13.77
C LEU A 321 -11.91 -16.10 -13.03
N PHE A 322 -10.77 -15.81 -13.64
CA PHE A 322 -9.77 -14.89 -13.09
C PHE A 322 -9.87 -13.48 -13.68
N PRO A 323 -9.85 -12.43 -12.85
CA PRO A 323 -10.10 -11.06 -13.30
C PRO A 323 -8.85 -10.38 -13.88
N PHE A 324 -9.02 -9.60 -14.94
CA PHE A 324 -7.96 -8.77 -15.54
C PHE A 324 -8.48 -7.36 -15.81
N TRP A 325 -7.67 -6.36 -15.50
CA TRP A 325 -7.87 -5.01 -16.00
C TRP A 325 -7.33 -4.91 -17.41
N VAL A 326 -8.14 -4.35 -18.31
CA VAL A 326 -7.76 -4.02 -19.68
C VAL A 326 -7.79 -2.50 -19.83
N PHE A 327 -6.65 -1.94 -20.18
CA PHE A 327 -6.49 -0.51 -20.45
C PHE A 327 -6.30 -0.27 -21.93
N ASN A 328 -6.96 0.74 -22.48
CA ASN A 328 -6.63 1.25 -23.80
C ASN A 328 -5.75 2.50 -23.64
N LEU A 329 -4.66 2.59 -24.39
CA LEU A 329 -3.86 3.80 -24.44
C LEU A 329 -4.62 4.90 -25.17
N ALA A 330 -4.83 6.05 -24.53
CA ALA A 330 -5.48 7.18 -25.19
C ALA A 330 -4.59 7.79 -26.28
N ASP A 331 -5.17 8.14 -27.44
CA ASP A 331 -4.44 8.69 -28.59
C ASP A 331 -3.68 10.00 -28.30
N ALA A 332 -4.18 10.82 -27.37
CA ALA A 332 -3.72 12.19 -27.16
C ALA A 332 -2.71 12.37 -26.01
N ALA A 333 -2.33 11.32 -25.30
CA ALA A 333 -1.75 11.46 -23.97
C ALA A 333 -0.21 11.54 -23.91
N TRP A 334 0.50 11.20 -24.98
CA TRP A 334 1.97 11.10 -24.98
C TRP A 334 2.55 11.75 -26.24
N PRO A 335 3.40 12.80 -26.14
CA PRO A 335 4.19 13.30 -27.26
C PRO A 335 5.08 12.22 -27.91
N GLU A 336 5.35 11.16 -27.15
CA GLU A 336 6.20 10.02 -27.50
C GLU A 336 5.41 8.70 -27.67
N LYS A 337 4.08 8.71 -27.94
CA LYS A 337 3.30 7.47 -28.21
C LYS A 337 4.03 6.59 -29.23
N GLY A 338 4.61 7.21 -30.26
CA GLY A 338 5.43 6.51 -31.25
C GLY A 338 6.72 5.89 -30.69
N GLU A 339 7.41 6.55 -29.76
CA GLU A 339 8.65 6.05 -29.14
C GLU A 339 8.36 5.00 -28.06
N LEU A 340 7.30 5.15 -27.26
CA LEU A 340 6.87 4.10 -26.33
C LEU A 340 6.39 2.87 -27.10
N LEU A 341 5.56 3.01 -28.14
CA LEU A 341 5.12 1.91 -29.00
C LEU A 341 6.31 1.26 -29.74
N ARG A 342 7.28 2.03 -30.25
CA ARG A 342 8.53 1.51 -30.86
C ARG A 342 9.43 0.84 -29.84
N ALA A 343 9.66 1.46 -28.70
CA ALA A 343 10.55 0.95 -27.65
C ALA A 343 9.94 -0.26 -26.93
N LEU A 344 8.62 -0.36 -26.86
CA LEU A 344 7.91 -1.56 -26.43
C LEU A 344 7.87 -2.67 -27.50
N ASN A 345 8.33 -2.35 -28.72
CA ASN A 345 8.18 -3.18 -29.90
C ASN A 345 6.71 -3.62 -30.11
N LEU A 346 5.77 -2.72 -29.80
CA LEU A 346 4.33 -2.87 -30.01
C LEU A 346 3.95 -2.75 -31.48
N VAL A 347 4.89 -2.48 -32.40
CA VAL A 347 4.64 -2.57 -33.84
C VAL A 347 4.19 -3.99 -34.26
N GLN A 348 4.49 -5.01 -33.44
CA GLN A 348 3.96 -6.38 -33.59
C GLN A 348 2.72 -6.69 -32.75
N PHE A 349 2.28 -5.78 -31.88
CA PHE A 349 1.06 -5.93 -31.10
C PHE A 349 -0.02 -5.18 -31.86
N SER A 350 -0.96 -5.89 -32.48
CA SER A 350 -1.93 -5.21 -33.36
C SER A 350 -3.02 -4.44 -32.60
N SER A 351 -2.93 -4.34 -31.27
CA SER A 351 -3.94 -3.70 -30.43
C SER A 351 -3.36 -2.84 -29.30
N GLU A 352 -4.06 -1.73 -29.02
CA GLU A 352 -3.72 -0.71 -28.03
C GLU A 352 -4.08 -1.09 -26.58
N ARG A 353 -4.31 -2.40 -26.34
CA ARG A 353 -4.83 -2.95 -25.09
C ARG A 353 -3.71 -3.43 -24.17
N PHE A 354 -3.81 -3.17 -22.87
CA PHE A 354 -2.89 -3.67 -21.85
C PHE A 354 -3.63 -4.47 -20.80
N PHE A 355 -3.22 -5.71 -20.60
CA PHE A 355 -3.75 -6.66 -19.63
C PHE A 355 -2.90 -6.62 -18.35
N VAL A 356 -3.58 -6.40 -17.23
CA VAL A 356 -2.99 -6.44 -15.89
C VAL A 356 -3.83 -7.39 -15.03
N PRO A 357 -3.25 -8.49 -14.51
CA PRO A 357 -3.95 -9.37 -13.57
C PRO A 357 -4.52 -8.57 -12.40
N ALA A 358 -5.83 -8.73 -12.14
CA ALA A 358 -6.52 -7.96 -11.11
C ALA A 358 -6.64 -8.72 -9.77
N PHE A 359 -5.94 -9.86 -9.63
CA PHE A 359 -6.00 -10.76 -8.48
C PHE A 359 -4.62 -10.95 -7.83
N ASN A 360 -4.60 -11.49 -6.61
CA ASN A 360 -3.38 -11.59 -5.82
C ASN A 360 -2.55 -12.82 -6.23
N ILE A 361 -1.39 -12.57 -6.85
CA ILE A 361 -0.36 -13.57 -7.10
C ILE A 361 0.73 -13.41 -6.03
N SER A 362 1.05 -14.50 -5.34
CA SER A 362 1.98 -14.49 -4.21
C SER A 362 3.38 -14.02 -4.59
N HIS A 363 3.84 -14.39 -5.78
CA HIS A 363 5.16 -14.03 -6.30
C HIS A 363 5.05 -12.99 -7.42
N PRO A 364 5.51 -11.75 -7.21
CA PRO A 364 5.36 -10.67 -8.18
C PRO A 364 5.96 -10.99 -9.56
N ALA A 365 7.12 -11.66 -9.65
CA ALA A 365 7.67 -12.08 -10.94
C ALA A 365 6.73 -13.00 -11.75
N ARG A 366 5.87 -13.80 -11.11
CA ARG A 366 4.87 -14.64 -11.81
C ARG A 366 3.73 -13.79 -12.37
N MET A 367 3.28 -12.79 -11.62
CA MET A 367 2.31 -11.79 -12.11
C MET A 367 2.85 -11.07 -13.35
N MET A 368 4.11 -10.65 -13.32
CA MET A 368 4.75 -9.98 -14.45
C MET A 368 4.83 -10.90 -15.67
N ARG A 369 5.30 -12.15 -15.51
CA ARG A 369 5.34 -13.13 -16.60
C ARG A 369 3.97 -13.38 -17.22
N LEU A 370 2.94 -13.48 -16.38
CA LEU A 370 1.56 -13.67 -16.81
C LEU A 370 1.05 -12.46 -17.60
N ALA A 371 1.17 -11.25 -17.07
CA ALA A 371 0.75 -10.04 -17.79
C ALA A 371 1.53 -9.88 -19.11
N SER A 372 2.86 -10.09 -19.10
CA SER A 372 3.68 -10.08 -20.31
C SER A 372 3.27 -11.17 -21.31
N HIS A 373 2.73 -12.32 -20.86
CA HIS A 373 2.18 -13.34 -21.76
C HIS A 373 0.92 -12.83 -22.48
N TYR A 374 -0.05 -12.29 -21.74
CA TYR A 374 -1.29 -11.77 -22.34
C TYR A 374 -1.07 -10.57 -23.23
N ASN A 375 -0.23 -9.64 -22.80
CA ASN A 375 0.10 -8.48 -23.61
C ASN A 375 0.66 -8.93 -24.96
N ARG A 376 1.51 -9.97 -25.02
CA ARG A 376 2.04 -10.53 -26.28
C ARG A 376 1.00 -11.22 -27.17
N ARG A 377 -0.17 -11.60 -26.65
CA ARG A 377 -1.20 -12.42 -27.34
C ARG A 377 -2.57 -11.73 -27.38
N ASN A 378 -2.57 -10.41 -27.42
CA ASN A 378 -3.74 -9.55 -27.26
C ASN A 378 -4.86 -9.79 -28.30
N ASP A 379 -4.50 -10.24 -29.50
CA ASP A 379 -5.43 -10.33 -30.62
C ASP A 379 -6.33 -11.58 -30.59
N SER A 380 -6.10 -12.48 -29.63
CA SER A 380 -6.78 -13.77 -29.54
C SER A 380 -8.13 -13.73 -28.81
N PHE A 381 -8.52 -12.59 -28.22
CA PHE A 381 -9.71 -12.53 -27.37
C PHE A 381 -10.91 -11.84 -28.03
N LEU A 382 -11.98 -12.62 -28.19
CA LEU A 382 -13.33 -12.12 -28.46
C LEU A 382 -14.13 -12.19 -27.16
N PHE A 383 -14.58 -11.03 -26.67
CA PHE A 383 -15.37 -10.92 -25.45
C PHE A 383 -16.83 -10.65 -25.79
N ALA A 384 -17.74 -11.30 -25.07
CA ALA A 384 -19.16 -11.01 -25.12
C ALA A 384 -19.67 -10.71 -23.71
N GLU A 385 -20.64 -9.81 -23.62
CA GLU A 385 -21.36 -9.60 -22.36
C GLU A 385 -22.24 -10.82 -22.10
N ARG A 386 -22.07 -11.46 -20.94
CA ARG A 386 -22.88 -12.63 -20.54
C ARG A 386 -23.75 -12.31 -19.33
N LYS A 387 -24.91 -12.97 -19.27
CA LYS A 387 -25.84 -12.96 -18.12
C LYS A 387 -26.10 -14.41 -17.69
N GLY A 388 -26.13 -14.63 -16.38
CA GLY A 388 -26.83 -15.77 -15.78
C GLY A 388 -26.25 -17.17 -15.96
N GLU A 389 -24.98 -17.35 -15.63
CA GLU A 389 -24.42 -18.69 -15.37
C GLU A 389 -23.75 -18.71 -13.99
N HIS A 390 -23.81 -19.85 -13.30
CA HIS A 390 -23.19 -20.08 -12.00
C HIS A 390 -21.67 -20.24 -12.14
N TYR A 391 -20.96 -19.15 -12.42
CA TYR A 391 -19.50 -19.17 -12.48
C TYR A 391 -18.87 -19.03 -11.09
N THR A 392 -17.67 -19.60 -10.93
CA THR A 392 -16.83 -19.32 -9.78
C THR A 392 -15.85 -18.21 -10.14
N PHE A 393 -15.93 -17.08 -9.44
CA PHE A 393 -15.09 -15.90 -9.67
C PHE A 393 -13.95 -15.82 -8.67
N ALA A 394 -12.74 -15.55 -9.15
CA ALA A 394 -11.63 -15.20 -8.28
C ALA A 394 -11.75 -13.74 -7.85
N ASP A 395 -11.17 -13.42 -6.69
CA ASP A 395 -11.21 -12.08 -6.11
C ASP A 395 -10.49 -11.03 -6.97
N VAL A 396 -11.12 -9.85 -7.08
CA VAL A 396 -10.53 -8.70 -7.75
C VAL A 396 -9.77 -7.87 -6.72
N THR A 397 -8.54 -8.24 -6.38
CA THR A 397 -7.77 -7.63 -5.30
C THR A 397 -7.02 -6.33 -5.68
N LEU A 398 -6.83 -6.06 -6.98
CA LEU A 398 -6.10 -4.88 -7.45
C LEU A 398 -7.07 -3.81 -7.92
N SER A 399 -6.93 -2.57 -7.43
CA SER A 399 -7.75 -1.44 -7.92
C SER A 399 -7.29 -0.99 -9.32
N PRO A 400 -8.18 -0.37 -10.11
CA PRO A 400 -7.84 0.13 -11.45
C PRO A 400 -6.67 1.13 -11.41
N ASP A 401 -6.60 2.02 -10.42
CA ASP A 401 -5.53 3.01 -10.32
C ASP A 401 -4.15 2.36 -10.14
N VAL A 402 -4.05 1.38 -9.23
CA VAL A 402 -2.80 0.64 -9.00
C VAL A 402 -2.46 -0.22 -10.21
N ALA A 403 -3.47 -0.81 -10.87
CA ALA A 403 -3.27 -1.56 -12.10
C ALA A 403 -2.78 -0.66 -13.27
N ALA A 404 -3.19 0.61 -13.33
CA ALA A 404 -2.68 1.58 -14.29
C ALA A 404 -1.21 1.93 -14.01
N GLU A 405 -0.84 2.15 -12.74
CA GLU A 405 0.55 2.36 -12.33
C GLU A 405 1.46 1.16 -12.66
N MET A 406 0.90 -0.06 -12.65
CA MET A 406 1.61 -1.30 -13.02
C MET A 406 2.00 -1.37 -14.51
N ILE A 407 1.40 -0.57 -15.39
CA ILE A 407 1.68 -0.60 -16.84
C ILE A 407 3.15 -0.28 -17.13
N VAL A 408 3.75 0.66 -16.41
CA VAL A 408 5.14 1.07 -16.63
C VAL A 408 6.14 0.00 -16.19
N PRO A 409 6.08 -0.56 -14.97
CA PRO A 409 6.93 -1.71 -14.61
C PRO A 409 6.74 -2.91 -15.54
N LEU A 410 5.51 -3.19 -15.99
CA LEU A 410 5.22 -4.31 -16.91
C LEU A 410 5.86 -4.11 -18.29
N THR A 411 5.79 -2.87 -18.77
CA THR A 411 6.46 -2.40 -19.98
C THR A 411 7.95 -2.66 -19.91
N ILE A 412 8.60 -2.19 -18.85
CA ILE A 412 10.05 -2.30 -18.69
C ILE A 412 10.47 -3.77 -18.53
N ALA A 413 9.77 -4.54 -17.70
CA ALA A 413 10.04 -5.98 -17.53
C ALA A 413 9.90 -6.77 -18.84
N THR A 414 8.98 -6.38 -19.72
CA THR A 414 8.79 -7.03 -21.02
C THR A 414 9.93 -6.69 -21.99
N LYS A 415 10.47 -5.46 -21.95
CA LYS A 415 11.65 -5.05 -22.74
C LYS A 415 12.91 -5.79 -22.29
N ALA A 416 13.14 -5.81 -20.98
CA ALA A 416 14.22 -6.54 -20.33
C ALA A 416 14.28 -8.01 -20.76
N ALA A 417 13.12 -8.70 -20.74
CA ALA A 417 13.03 -10.10 -21.17
C ALA A 417 13.35 -10.34 -22.66
N LYS A 418 13.38 -9.28 -23.49
CA LYS A 418 13.75 -9.33 -24.92
C LYS A 418 15.19 -8.84 -25.17
N GLY A 419 15.95 -8.49 -24.13
CA GLY A 419 17.34 -8.02 -24.25
C GLY A 419 17.49 -6.60 -24.78
N PHE A 420 16.44 -5.77 -24.71
CA PHE A 420 16.54 -4.35 -25.06
C PHE A 420 17.22 -3.57 -23.93
N LYS A 421 18.20 -2.73 -24.28
CA LYS A 421 18.86 -1.83 -23.33
C LYS A 421 17.86 -0.76 -22.84
N LEU A 422 17.83 -0.54 -21.53
CA LEU A 422 16.90 0.40 -20.89
C LEU A 422 17.26 1.88 -21.09
N TYR A 423 18.49 2.17 -21.53
CA TYR A 423 19.10 3.50 -21.54
C TYR A 423 18.54 4.49 -22.57
N GLU A 424 17.68 4.06 -23.50
CA GLU A 424 17.30 4.90 -24.64
C GLU A 424 16.09 5.83 -24.37
N ALA A 425 15.30 5.63 -23.31
CA ALA A 425 14.26 6.58 -22.91
C ALA A 425 13.79 6.32 -21.46
N PRO A 426 13.92 7.29 -20.53
CA PRO A 426 13.32 7.18 -19.20
C PRO A 426 11.79 7.21 -19.32
N VAL A 427 11.12 6.11 -18.99
CA VAL A 427 9.65 6.06 -18.98
C VAL A 427 9.17 6.61 -17.63
N SER A 428 9.15 7.93 -17.51
CA SER A 428 8.60 8.59 -16.32
C SER A 428 7.13 9.00 -16.55
N GLY A 429 6.28 8.79 -15.53
CA GLY A 429 4.88 9.18 -15.54
C GLY A 429 3.89 8.01 -15.65
N THR A 430 2.67 8.22 -15.15
CA THR A 430 1.56 7.25 -15.31
C THR A 430 0.90 7.51 -16.66
N PRO A 431 0.73 6.51 -17.53
CA PRO A 431 0.10 6.74 -18.82
C PRO A 431 -1.35 7.17 -18.63
N ALA A 432 -1.79 8.20 -19.36
CA ALA A 432 -3.21 8.49 -19.41
C ALA A 432 -3.90 7.36 -20.20
N VAL A 433 -4.65 6.57 -19.47
CA VAL A 433 -5.40 5.43 -19.98
C VAL A 433 -6.85 5.85 -20.18
N ALA A 434 -7.50 5.32 -21.20
CA ALA A 434 -8.95 5.36 -21.29
C ALA A 434 -9.58 4.60 -20.10
N GLU A 435 -10.90 4.68 -19.95
CA GLU A 435 -11.59 4.00 -18.85
C GLU A 435 -11.22 2.51 -18.78
N PRO A 436 -10.76 2.02 -17.61
CA PRO A 436 -10.35 0.63 -17.45
C PRO A 436 -11.55 -0.30 -17.55
N LYS A 437 -11.40 -1.37 -18.34
CA LYS A 437 -12.39 -2.43 -18.46
C LYS A 437 -11.98 -3.62 -17.61
N LEU A 438 -12.88 -4.16 -16.79
CA LEU A 438 -12.65 -5.40 -16.07
C LEU A 438 -13.19 -6.57 -16.90
N ILE A 439 -12.37 -7.57 -17.13
CA ILE A 439 -12.75 -8.81 -17.83
C ILE A 439 -12.42 -10.03 -16.97
N TRP A 440 -12.99 -11.17 -17.32
CA TRP A 440 -12.70 -12.45 -16.67
C TRP A 440 -12.26 -13.48 -17.68
N LEU A 441 -11.13 -14.14 -17.40
CA LEU A 441 -10.58 -15.20 -18.24
C LEU A 441 -10.77 -16.57 -17.58
N PRO A 442 -11.14 -17.62 -18.35
CA PRO A 442 -11.40 -18.96 -17.84
C PRO A 442 -10.14 -19.77 -17.64
N PHE A 443 -9.95 -20.28 -16.42
CA PHE A 443 -8.86 -21.19 -16.10
C PHE A 443 -9.41 -22.54 -15.62
N VAL A 444 -8.86 -23.63 -16.14
CA VAL A 444 -9.15 -24.99 -15.67
C VAL A 444 -8.00 -25.47 -14.82
N LEU A 445 -8.32 -26.18 -13.74
CA LEU A 445 -7.29 -26.81 -12.93
C LEU A 445 -6.79 -28.08 -13.61
N ASP A 446 -5.52 -28.09 -14.02
CA ASP A 446 -4.81 -29.29 -14.45
C ASP A 446 -3.64 -29.57 -13.48
N ARG A 447 -3.82 -30.59 -12.65
CA ARG A 447 -2.89 -31.03 -11.59
C ARG A 447 -2.52 -29.90 -10.63
N TYR A 448 -1.42 -29.20 -10.90
CA TYR A 448 -0.82 -28.17 -10.06
C TYR A 448 -0.92 -26.77 -10.68
N PHE A 449 -1.53 -26.65 -11.86
CA PHE A 449 -1.61 -25.40 -12.61
C PHE A 449 -3.05 -25.05 -12.94
N TRP A 450 -3.39 -23.79 -12.78
CA TRP A 450 -4.50 -23.16 -13.47
C TRP A 450 -4.03 -22.86 -14.90
N ILE A 451 -4.69 -23.46 -15.89
CA ILE A 451 -4.38 -23.26 -17.32
C ILE A 451 -5.52 -22.48 -17.95
N GLU A 452 -5.19 -21.31 -18.51
CA GLU A 452 -6.15 -20.48 -19.22
C GLU A 452 -6.49 -21.09 -20.59
N GLN A 453 -7.78 -21.14 -20.93
CA GLN A 453 -8.27 -21.94 -22.05
C GLN A 453 -7.90 -21.41 -23.43
N ILE A 454 -7.76 -20.09 -23.61
CA ILE A 454 -7.59 -19.46 -24.93
C ILE A 454 -6.12 -19.45 -25.31
N THR A 455 -5.25 -19.03 -24.39
CA THR A 455 -3.80 -18.87 -24.63
C THR A 455 -2.98 -20.03 -24.09
N GLY A 456 -3.51 -20.84 -23.18
CA GLY A 456 -2.74 -21.86 -22.47
C GLY A 456 -1.79 -21.28 -21.43
N ALA A 457 -1.99 -20.02 -21.02
CA ALA A 457 -1.20 -19.42 -19.95
C ALA A 457 -1.40 -20.20 -18.65
N ALA A 458 -0.30 -20.61 -18.01
CA ALA A 458 -0.35 -21.42 -16.80
C ALA A 458 0.10 -20.63 -15.57
N ILE A 459 -0.59 -20.85 -14.45
CA ILE A 459 -0.25 -20.29 -13.14
C ILE A 459 -0.29 -21.42 -12.12
N GLU A 460 0.75 -21.59 -11.31
CA GLU A 460 0.72 -22.59 -10.24
C GLU A 460 -0.44 -22.32 -9.27
N LYS A 461 -1.18 -23.38 -8.91
CA LYS A 461 -2.30 -23.33 -7.96
C LYS A 461 -1.90 -22.68 -6.63
N ALA A 462 -0.72 -23.01 -6.11
CA ALA A 462 -0.21 -22.46 -4.86
C ALA A 462 0.17 -20.97 -4.95
N ALA A 463 0.28 -20.40 -6.16
CA ALA A 463 0.62 -19.00 -6.37
C ALA A 463 -0.57 -18.06 -6.18
N VAL A 464 -1.79 -18.59 -6.24
CA VAL A 464 -3.02 -17.79 -6.27
C VAL A 464 -3.93 -18.20 -5.14
N ARG A 465 -4.62 -17.21 -4.56
CA ARG A 465 -5.75 -17.47 -3.67
C ARG A 465 -7.00 -17.40 -4.53
N VAL A 466 -7.69 -18.53 -4.63
CA VAL A 466 -8.99 -18.66 -5.28
C VAL A 466 -10.06 -18.52 -4.22
#